data_AF-A0A933Z158-F1
#
_entry.id   AF-A0A933Z158-F1
#
_cell.length_a   1.000
_cell.length_b   1.000
_cell.length_c   1.000
_cell.angle_alpha   90.00
_cell.angle_beta   90.00
_cell.angle_gamma   90.00
#
_symmetry.space_group_name_H-M   'P 1'
#
loop_
_entity.id
_entity.type
_entity.pdbx_description
1 polymer ?
#
loop_
_entity_poly.entity_id
_entity_poly.type
_entity_poly.pdbx_seq_one_letter_code
_entity_poly.pdbx_strand_id
1 'polypeptide(L)'
;MKKFVCIVTATAVLALLSGLASAYEVPKELVIKRPEKTPQQSSWVGSVKFPHGFHAVYNPCKACHHEESDRSLGQFLPCTQCHIKPGLDEPTGFFRAFHNSSPTSCLGCHKQKRLTKQAMPPISCTRGCHKKQ
;
A
#
# COMPACT_ATOMS: atom_id res chain seq x y z
N MET A 1 -54.66 6.57 1.24
CA MET A 1 -53.71 6.96 0.17
C MET A 1 -52.41 7.58 0.71
N LYS A 2 -52.43 8.58 1.60
CA LYS A 2 -51.20 9.15 2.22
C LYS A 2 -50.28 8.13 2.93
N LYS A 3 -50.84 7.11 3.58
CA LYS A 3 -50.06 6.07 4.30
C LYS A 3 -49.33 5.09 3.37
N PHE A 4 -49.84 4.85 2.15
CA PHE A 4 -49.21 3.97 1.16
C PHE A 4 -48.07 4.67 0.42
N VAL A 5 -48.17 5.99 0.21
CA VAL A 5 -47.12 6.81 -0.41
C VAL A 5 -45.86 6.89 0.46
N CYS A 6 -45.99 6.91 1.79
CA CYS A 6 -44.83 6.90 2.70
C CYS A 6 -44.08 5.56 2.77
N ILE A 7 -44.74 4.44 2.47
CA ILE A 7 -44.12 3.10 2.55
C ILE A 7 -43.29 2.82 1.29
N VAL A 8 -43.78 3.25 0.12
CA VAL A 8 -43.08 3.06 -1.17
C VAL A 8 -41.83 3.95 -1.26
N THR A 9 -41.83 5.14 -0.66
CA THR A 9 -40.65 6.03 -0.63
C THR A 9 -39.56 5.53 0.32
N ALA A 10 -39.92 4.90 1.44
CA ALA A 10 -38.94 4.35 2.39
C ALA A 10 -38.14 3.16 1.81
N THR A 11 -38.78 2.32 0.98
CA THR A 11 -38.12 1.18 0.32
C THR A 11 -37.18 1.60 -0.81
N ALA A 12 -37.48 2.69 -1.53
CA ALA A 12 -36.63 3.20 -2.61
C ALA A 12 -35.30 3.78 -2.08
N VAL A 13 -35.32 4.42 -0.90
CA VAL A 13 -34.11 4.97 -0.26
C VAL A 13 -33.18 3.85 0.24
N LEU A 14 -33.74 2.73 0.73
CA LEU A 14 -32.93 1.61 1.22
C LEU A 14 -32.24 0.82 0.08
N ALA A 15 -32.88 0.72 -1.08
CA ALA A 15 -32.28 0.11 -2.27
C ALA A 15 -31.14 0.95 -2.87
N LEU A 16 -31.23 2.28 -2.82
CA LEU A 16 -30.19 3.20 -3.29
C LEU A 16 -28.93 3.22 -2.39
N LEU A 17 -29.06 2.88 -1.10
CA LEU A 17 -27.93 2.78 -0.17
C LEU A 17 -27.11 1.49 -0.34
N SER A 18 -27.65 0.48 -1.02
CA SER A 18 -27.00 -0.83 -1.18
C SER A 18 -25.94 -0.85 -2.30
N GLY A 19 -25.94 0.16 -3.18
CA GLY A 19 -25.08 0.21 -4.37
C GLY A 19 -23.65 0.73 -4.17
N LEU A 20 -23.25 1.08 -2.94
CA LEU A 20 -21.95 1.73 -2.69
C LEU A 20 -20.85 0.81 -2.11
N ALA A 21 -21.16 -0.48 -1.89
CA ALA A 21 -20.18 -1.43 -1.39
C ALA A 21 -19.45 -2.16 -2.54
N SER A 22 -18.75 -1.42 -3.40
CA SER A 22 -17.71 -2.04 -4.24
C SER A 22 -16.52 -2.38 -3.36
N ALA A 23 -16.49 -3.59 -2.82
CA ALA A 23 -15.30 -4.15 -2.21
C ALA A 23 -14.27 -4.41 -3.32
N TYR A 24 -13.26 -3.54 -3.45
CA TYR A 24 -12.17 -3.77 -4.37
C TYR A 24 -11.32 -4.95 -3.91
N GLU A 25 -10.87 -5.80 -4.84
CA GLU A 25 -10.09 -6.98 -4.50
C GLU A 25 -8.63 -6.58 -4.22
N VAL A 26 -8.23 -6.65 -2.95
CA VAL A 26 -6.86 -6.38 -2.53
C VAL A 26 -6.02 -7.66 -2.64
N PRO A 27 -4.92 -7.66 -3.40
CA PRO A 27 -4.04 -8.82 -3.49
C PRO A 27 -3.50 -9.21 -2.12
N LYS A 28 -3.74 -10.44 -1.65
CA LYS A 28 -3.30 -10.89 -0.31
C LYS A 28 -1.78 -10.74 -0.11
N GLU A 29 -1.01 -11.12 -1.11
CA GLU A 29 0.45 -10.99 -1.15
C GLU A 29 0.87 -10.45 -2.52
N LEU A 30 1.89 -9.58 -2.54
CA LEU A 30 2.54 -9.08 -3.74
C LEU A 30 4.05 -9.35 -3.65
N VAL A 31 4.69 -9.68 -4.76
CA VAL A 31 6.15 -9.80 -4.84
C VAL A 31 6.72 -8.54 -5.48
N ILE A 32 7.37 -7.70 -4.69
CA ILE A 32 8.09 -6.52 -5.17
C ILE A 32 9.38 -7.01 -5.84
N LYS A 33 9.46 -6.79 -7.15
CA LYS A 33 10.65 -7.09 -7.96
C LYS A 33 11.33 -5.79 -8.35
N ARG A 34 12.66 -5.85 -8.47
CA ARG A 34 13.48 -4.80 -9.07
C ARG A 34 13.08 -4.62 -10.54
N PRO A 35 12.96 -3.38 -11.06
CA PRO A 35 12.76 -3.16 -12.49
C PRO A 35 13.93 -3.73 -13.31
N GLU A 36 13.67 -4.34 -14.46
CA GLU A 36 14.68 -5.05 -15.26
C GLU A 36 15.88 -4.18 -15.62
N LYS A 37 15.66 -2.89 -15.88
CA LYS A 37 16.68 -1.92 -16.26
C LYS A 37 17.46 -1.33 -15.08
N THR A 38 17.13 -1.69 -13.84
CA THR A 38 17.84 -1.21 -12.66
C THR A 38 18.96 -2.20 -12.30
N PRO A 39 20.23 -1.78 -12.18
CA PRO A 39 21.32 -2.69 -11.81
C PRO A 39 21.11 -3.28 -10.40
N GLN A 40 21.58 -4.50 -10.20
CA GLN A 40 21.50 -5.17 -8.90
C GLN A 40 22.52 -4.53 -7.96
N GLN A 41 22.07 -3.99 -6.83
CA GLN A 41 23.02 -3.39 -5.87
C GLN A 41 23.85 -4.44 -5.14
N SER A 42 23.29 -5.61 -4.85
CA SER A 42 24.03 -6.72 -4.25
C SER A 42 23.38 -8.07 -4.56
N SER A 43 24.21 -9.12 -4.65
CA SER A 43 23.78 -10.48 -4.99
C SER A 43 22.77 -11.07 -4.01
N TRP A 44 22.81 -10.67 -2.73
CA TRP A 44 21.89 -11.15 -1.70
C TRP A 44 20.54 -10.40 -1.67
N VAL A 45 20.40 -9.28 -2.39
CA VAL A 45 19.17 -8.50 -2.43
C VAL A 45 18.24 -9.09 -3.50
N GLY A 46 17.32 -9.95 -3.04
CA GLY A 46 16.25 -10.54 -3.86
C GLY A 46 14.94 -9.77 -3.82
N SER A 47 13.90 -10.36 -4.40
CA SER A 47 12.52 -9.85 -4.33
C SER A 47 11.98 -9.87 -2.90
N VAL A 48 11.03 -8.98 -2.61
CA VAL A 48 10.39 -8.86 -1.30
C VAL A 48 8.93 -9.28 -1.41
N LYS A 49 8.50 -10.22 -0.56
CA LYS A 49 7.09 -10.57 -0.40
C LYS A 49 6.41 -9.57 0.53
N PHE A 50 5.33 -8.95 0.07
CA PHE A 50 4.57 -7.94 0.77
C PHE A 50 3.15 -8.44 1.05
N PRO A 51 2.76 -8.65 2.32
CA PRO A 51 1.42 -9.07 2.67
C PRO A 51 0.50 -7.87 2.90
N HIS A 52 -0.44 -7.59 1.98
CA HIS A 52 -1.41 -6.50 2.18
C HIS A 52 -2.28 -6.74 3.41
N GLY A 53 -2.69 -7.99 3.66
CA GLY A 53 -3.60 -8.31 4.76
C GLY A 53 -3.09 -7.83 6.13
N PHE A 54 -1.79 -7.93 6.39
CA PHE A 54 -1.22 -7.41 7.63
C PHE A 54 -1.19 -5.87 7.63
N HIS A 55 -0.79 -5.24 6.53
CA HIS A 55 -0.59 -3.79 6.49
C HIS A 55 -1.91 -3.00 6.46
N ALA A 56 -2.91 -3.50 5.72
CA ALA A 56 -4.22 -2.85 5.58
C ALA A 56 -5.05 -2.89 6.87
N VAL A 57 -4.79 -3.85 7.77
CA VAL A 57 -5.43 -3.89 9.10
C VAL A 57 -4.96 -2.74 10.00
N TYR A 58 -3.69 -2.35 9.90
CA TYR A 58 -3.10 -1.36 10.81
C TYR A 58 -2.89 0.03 10.20
N ASN A 59 -3.07 0.18 8.88
CA ASN A 59 -2.75 1.42 8.19
C ASN A 59 -3.77 1.67 7.06
N PRO A 60 -4.16 2.93 6.81
CA PRO A 60 -4.99 3.27 5.66
C PRO A 60 -4.21 3.07 4.35
N CYS A 61 -4.91 2.77 3.25
CA CYS A 61 -4.29 2.52 1.94
C CYS A 61 -3.39 3.69 1.49
N LYS A 62 -3.80 4.94 1.76
CA LYS A 62 -3.04 6.16 1.46
C LYS A 62 -1.71 6.29 2.22
N ALA A 63 -1.47 5.48 3.25
CA ALA A 63 -0.18 5.46 3.93
C ALA A 63 0.94 4.97 3.01
N CYS A 64 0.62 4.13 2.02
CA CYS A 64 1.56 3.65 1.01
C CYS A 64 1.22 4.21 -0.38
N HIS A 65 -0.05 4.21 -0.76
CA HIS A 65 -0.53 4.79 -2.01
C HIS A 65 -0.69 6.30 -1.88
N HIS A 66 0.45 6.99 -1.72
CA HIS A 66 0.50 8.39 -1.29
C HIS A 66 0.11 9.40 -2.38
N GLU A 67 0.10 8.98 -3.65
CA GLU A 67 -0.40 9.80 -4.77
C GLU A 67 -1.90 9.58 -5.02
N GLU A 68 -2.52 8.66 -4.30
CA GLU A 68 -3.92 8.34 -4.51
C GLU A 68 -4.79 9.09 -3.52
N SER A 69 -5.81 9.76 -4.05
CA SER A 69 -6.89 10.26 -3.22
C SER A 69 -7.75 9.09 -2.72
N ASP A 70 -8.45 9.32 -1.62
CA ASP A 70 -9.52 8.48 -1.08
C ASP A 70 -10.69 8.20 -2.08
N ARG A 71 -10.61 8.75 -3.30
CA ARG A 71 -11.56 8.58 -4.40
C ARG A 71 -10.98 7.88 -5.63
N SER A 72 -9.76 7.32 -5.59
CA SER A 72 -9.32 6.44 -6.68
C SER A 72 -10.23 5.21 -6.67
N LEU A 73 -11.12 5.11 -7.65
CA LEU A 73 -12.07 3.99 -7.82
C LEU A 73 -11.31 2.71 -8.23
N GLY A 74 -10.39 2.24 -7.37
CA GLY A 74 -9.69 0.97 -7.52
C GLY A 74 -8.48 0.96 -8.46
N GLN A 75 -7.95 2.11 -8.87
CA GLN A 75 -6.73 2.14 -9.70
C GLN A 75 -5.48 2.38 -8.86
N PHE A 76 -5.19 1.40 -7.99
CA PHE A 76 -3.94 1.41 -7.24
C PHE A 76 -2.76 1.16 -8.17
N LEU A 77 -1.88 2.15 -8.30
CA LEU A 77 -0.73 2.05 -9.21
C LEU A 77 0.44 1.35 -8.51
N PRO A 78 1.18 0.47 -9.20
CA PRO A 78 2.40 -0.08 -8.64
C PRO A 78 3.44 1.03 -8.48
N CYS A 79 4.25 0.97 -7.41
CA CYS A 79 5.30 1.96 -7.15
C CYS A 79 6.22 2.15 -8.36
N THR A 80 6.47 1.06 -9.11
CA THR A 80 7.31 1.01 -10.32
C THR A 80 6.71 1.71 -11.52
N GLN A 81 5.52 2.30 -11.44
CA GLN A 81 5.04 3.18 -12.50
C GLN A 81 5.74 4.55 -12.46
N CYS A 82 6.06 5.05 -11.26
CA CYS A 82 6.72 6.34 -11.07
C CYS A 82 8.17 6.16 -10.56
N HIS A 83 8.40 5.24 -9.64
CA HIS A 83 9.71 4.99 -9.02
C HIS A 83 10.56 4.02 -9.84
N ILE A 84 10.92 4.40 -11.07
CA ILE A 84 11.66 3.56 -12.03
C ILE A 84 13.15 3.84 -12.07
N LYS A 85 13.57 5.03 -11.63
CA LYS A 85 14.95 5.46 -11.82
C LYS A 85 15.89 4.62 -10.95
N PRO A 86 17.03 4.20 -11.52
CA PRO A 86 18.06 3.47 -10.78
C PRO A 86 18.84 4.41 -9.85
N GLY A 87 19.67 3.82 -8.99
CA GLY A 87 20.56 4.55 -8.08
C GLY A 87 20.04 4.64 -6.65
N LEU A 88 20.97 4.75 -5.71
CA LEU A 88 20.68 4.87 -4.28
C LEU A 88 20.32 6.30 -3.88
N ASP A 89 20.80 7.29 -4.62
CA ASP A 89 20.67 8.71 -4.26
C ASP A 89 19.58 9.44 -5.05
N GLU A 90 18.95 8.78 -6.02
CA GLU A 90 17.84 9.35 -6.77
C GLU A 90 16.59 9.46 -5.86
N PRO A 91 16.14 10.68 -5.49
CA PRO A 91 15.10 10.87 -4.48
C PRO A 91 13.76 10.24 -4.88
N THR A 92 13.48 10.20 -6.18
CA THR A 92 12.26 9.61 -6.76
C THR A 92 12.49 8.18 -7.28
N GLY A 93 13.64 7.58 -6.99
CA GLY A 93 14.08 6.31 -7.57
C GLY A 93 13.48 5.09 -6.88
N PHE A 94 13.64 3.91 -7.51
CA PHE A 94 13.12 2.64 -7.00
C PHE A 94 13.61 2.35 -5.58
N PHE A 95 14.89 2.56 -5.29
CA PHE A 95 15.44 2.32 -3.97
C PHE A 95 14.80 3.22 -2.91
N ARG A 96 14.64 4.52 -3.21
CA ARG A 96 14.11 5.52 -2.29
C ARG A 96 12.62 5.38 -2.04
N ALA A 97 11.86 4.75 -2.93
CA ALA A 97 10.46 4.40 -2.67
C ALA A 97 10.31 3.55 -1.38
N PHE A 98 11.29 2.68 -1.09
CA PHE A 98 11.24 1.76 0.05
C PHE A 98 12.21 2.12 1.20
N HIS A 99 13.28 2.88 0.90
CA HIS A 99 14.39 3.15 1.82
C HIS A 99 14.65 4.66 2.03
N ASN A 100 13.64 5.39 2.47
CA ASN A 100 13.79 6.79 2.87
C ASN A 100 13.32 7.01 4.32
N SER A 101 13.31 8.26 4.79
CA SER A 101 12.85 8.62 6.14
C SER A 101 11.35 8.93 6.22
N SER A 102 10.68 9.13 5.08
CA SER A 102 9.24 9.37 5.01
C SER A 102 8.45 8.15 5.51
N PRO A 103 7.36 8.37 6.26
CA PRO A 103 6.43 7.31 6.65
C PRO A 103 5.73 6.60 5.48
N THR A 104 5.85 7.12 4.26
CA THR A 104 5.35 6.45 3.03
C THR A 104 6.27 5.33 2.54
N SER A 105 7.52 5.27 3.02
CA SER A 105 8.44 4.17 2.71
C SER A 105 8.41 3.08 3.78
N CYS A 106 8.79 1.86 3.39
CA CYS A 106 8.86 0.72 4.32
C CYS A 106 9.78 1.03 5.50
N LEU A 107 11.02 1.46 5.22
CA LEU A 107 12.01 1.72 6.27
C LEU A 107 11.63 2.91 7.14
N GLY A 108 11.11 3.99 6.55
CA GLY A 108 10.71 5.19 7.29
C GLY A 108 9.55 4.91 8.24
N CYS A 109 8.48 4.26 7.76
CA CYS A 109 7.35 3.85 8.58
C CYS A 109 7.78 2.91 9.71
N HIS A 110 8.58 1.89 9.40
CA HIS A 110 9.04 0.93 10.41
C HIS A 110 9.92 1.58 11.48
N LYS A 111 10.84 2.47 11.08
CA LYS A 111 11.63 3.26 12.04
C LYS A 111 10.72 4.12 12.92
N GLN A 112 9.77 4.84 12.33
CA GLN A 112 8.85 5.69 13.10
C GLN A 112 8.05 4.87 14.12
N LYS A 113 7.44 3.75 13.72
CA LYS A 113 6.67 2.90 14.64
C LYS A 113 7.51 2.36 15.80
N ARG A 114 8.80 2.07 15.58
CA ARG A 114 9.73 1.70 16.67
C ARG A 114 10.05 2.88 17.58
N LEU A 115 10.35 4.05 17.00
CA LEU A 115 10.67 5.27 17.75
C LEU A 115 9.49 5.71 18.63
N THR A 116 8.26 5.61 18.12
CA THR A 116 7.04 5.95 18.85
C THR A 116 6.49 4.81 19.70
N LYS A 117 7.21 3.67 19.77
CA LYS A 117 6.82 2.46 20.52
C LYS A 117 5.43 1.91 20.17
N GLN A 118 4.94 2.20 18.97
CA GLN A 118 3.66 1.66 18.48
C GLN A 118 3.77 0.19 18.11
N ALA A 119 4.93 -0.24 17.59
CA ALA A 119 5.19 -1.62 17.19
C ALA A 119 6.70 -1.88 17.05
N MET A 120 7.08 -3.14 16.82
CA MET A 120 8.47 -3.57 16.58
C MET A 120 8.66 -4.20 15.18
N PRO A 121 8.36 -3.47 14.08
CA PRO A 121 8.53 -4.00 12.73
C PRO A 121 10.01 -4.15 12.33
N PRO A 122 10.32 -4.97 11.31
CA PRO A 122 11.69 -5.19 10.86
C PRO A 122 12.32 -3.93 10.26
N ILE A 123 13.52 -3.58 10.71
CA ILE A 123 14.34 -2.49 10.12
C ILE A 123 15.70 -2.96 9.61
N SER A 124 16.04 -4.23 9.81
CA SER A 124 17.28 -4.84 9.33
C SER A 124 17.10 -5.27 7.88
N CYS A 125 18.13 -5.10 7.06
CA CYS A 125 18.07 -5.43 5.64
C CYS A 125 17.65 -6.89 5.41
N THR A 126 18.26 -7.83 6.12
CA THR A 126 18.11 -9.28 5.89
C THR A 126 17.03 -9.95 6.74
N ARG A 127 16.57 -9.27 7.79
CA ARG A 127 15.55 -9.80 8.71
C ARG A 127 14.21 -9.14 8.41
N GLY A 128 13.33 -9.88 7.74
CA GLY A 128 11.96 -9.43 7.44
C GLY A 128 11.74 -9.24 5.96
N CYS A 129 12.46 -8.29 5.34
CA CYS A 129 12.25 -7.89 3.94
C CYS A 129 13.14 -8.69 2.96
N HIS A 130 14.46 -8.47 2.96
CA HIS A 130 15.38 -9.17 2.05
C HIS A 130 15.92 -10.46 2.68
N LYS A 131 15.03 -11.42 2.93
CA LYS A 131 15.44 -12.74 3.41
C LYS A 131 16.31 -13.43 2.35
N LYS A 132 17.33 -14.18 2.79
CA LYS A 132 18.04 -15.11 1.89
C LYS A 132 16.99 -16.04 1.29
N GLN A 133 16.91 -16.06 -0.03
CA GLN A 133 16.03 -16.95 -0.77
C GLN A 133 16.67 -18.34 -0.88
#